data_AF-A0A9W5F504-F1
#
_entry.id   AF-A0A9W5F504-F1
#
_cell.length_a   1.000
_cell.length_b   1.000
_cell.length_c   1.000
_cell.angle_alpha   90.00
_cell.angle_beta   90.00
_cell.angle_gamma   90.00
#
_symmetry.space_group_name_H-M   'P 1'
#
loop_
_entity.id
_entity.type
_entity.pdbx_description
1 polymer ?
#
loop_
_entity_poly.entity_id
_entity_poly.type
_entity_poly.pdbx_seq_one_letter_code
_entity_poly.pdbx_strand_id
1 'polypeptide(L)'
;MPRPAVRAALLSLCLASVLPLASFAQDAAGKLAAPLEAQRRLITAKFSTMVPIATIGAGEGLLAELEKNIGPDVTAIVIESGSYTLSDILASASKKGLGRLIGKSGSSVTIAAPLVVWKGAELRIGAGEHVVLDRSRYALILNAGTLSVIDATIEGSAFADAQTPFRPFLLTVVDGEAVFKGSVIHNLGFGTFAETSGLSFLGRGYSLGSPNIEVSDNDISDLVSVSFIRSSNSTVTGNRLTGMRSSGIVLQSASNAKVKGNSLLSATGHGIRITSQSQKIDLQDNTIVNARSHGVFVDDGSVLVAMSRNRIEKNGLSGIVLKKSGCNAVSNNTLANNALSGIRLEASFGITIVGNSIVENRDGITLEGQTSSVATEVHDNLFSRNLAGIRSDAHGDLNIARNDFSKQWTRLFAGAIASSTGRYLASQDAGRNSEFVLKGEAKTASVQLASFSAFGLADCTSKK
;
A
#
# COMPACT_ATOMS: atom_id res chain seq x y z
N MET A 1 -70.30 7.36 -46.42
CA MET A 1 -69.97 6.89 -45.06
C MET A 1 -69.82 8.11 -44.15
N PRO A 2 -70.84 8.42 -43.33
CA PRO A 2 -70.81 9.51 -42.35
C PRO A 2 -70.67 9.01 -40.90
N ARG A 3 -70.39 9.93 -39.96
CA ARG A 3 -70.28 9.75 -38.50
C ARG A 3 -71.49 9.03 -37.87
N PRO A 4 -71.31 8.34 -36.73
CA PRO A 4 -71.66 8.88 -35.38
C PRO A 4 -70.62 8.41 -34.31
N ALA A 5 -70.69 8.59 -32.98
CA ALA A 5 -71.20 9.55 -32.00
C ALA A 5 -70.95 8.90 -30.59
N VAL A 6 -70.96 9.70 -29.50
CA VAL A 6 -71.44 9.34 -28.13
C VAL A 6 -70.48 8.77 -27.03
N ARG A 7 -70.35 9.62 -25.98
CA ARG A 7 -70.32 9.43 -24.49
C ARG A 7 -69.18 8.74 -23.72
N ALA A 8 -68.48 9.58 -22.94
CA ALA A 8 -68.34 9.61 -21.46
C ALA A 8 -68.26 8.30 -20.65
N ALA A 9 -67.16 8.13 -19.89
CA ALA A 9 -67.14 7.70 -18.48
C ALA A 9 -65.78 8.01 -17.82
N LEU A 10 -65.82 8.20 -16.50
CA LEU A 10 -64.85 8.76 -15.57
C LEU A 10 -63.73 7.80 -15.08
N LEU A 11 -62.80 8.39 -14.30
CA LEU A 11 -61.74 7.83 -13.42
C LEU A 11 -60.43 7.41 -14.13
N SER A 12 -59.22 7.71 -13.66
CA SER A 12 -58.74 8.11 -12.33
C SER A 12 -57.34 8.78 -12.40
N LEU A 13 -56.98 9.43 -11.29
CA LEU A 13 -55.79 10.21 -10.97
C LEU A 13 -54.43 9.67 -11.49
N CYS A 14 -53.57 10.57 -11.97
CA CYS A 14 -52.36 11.01 -11.25
C CYS A 14 -51.57 12.04 -12.07
N LEU A 15 -51.64 13.32 -11.67
CA LEU A 15 -50.65 14.35 -11.98
C LEU A 15 -49.38 14.05 -11.15
N ALA A 16 -48.21 13.98 -11.77
CA ALA A 16 -47.17 15.03 -11.75
C ALA A 16 -46.54 15.22 -10.36
N SER A 17 -45.24 15.39 -10.13
CA SER A 17 -44.07 15.64 -10.97
C SER A 17 -42.94 15.97 -9.99
N VAL A 18 -41.71 15.60 -10.34
CA VAL A 18 -40.48 16.39 -10.13
C VAL A 18 -39.99 16.62 -8.67
N LEU A 19 -38.76 16.13 -8.44
CA LEU A 19 -37.85 16.41 -7.31
C LEU A 19 -37.66 17.91 -7.04
N PRO A 20 -37.21 18.27 -5.81
CA PRO A 20 -35.84 18.77 -5.75
C PRO A 20 -35.01 18.26 -4.55
N LEU A 21 -33.70 18.47 -4.68
CA LEU A 21 -32.61 18.21 -3.76
C LEU A 21 -32.68 19.00 -2.43
N ALA A 22 -31.90 18.47 -1.48
CA ALA A 22 -31.21 19.11 -0.35
C ALA A 22 -31.95 19.24 0.99
N SER A 23 -31.28 18.81 2.07
CA SER A 23 -30.77 19.70 3.12
C SER A 23 -30.38 18.89 4.36
N PHE A 24 -29.13 19.06 4.82
CA PHE A 24 -28.81 18.89 6.24
C PHE A 24 -29.60 19.95 7.03
N ALA A 25 -30.36 19.55 8.04
CA ALA A 25 -30.87 20.44 9.08
C ALA A 25 -31.06 19.68 10.39
N GLN A 26 -30.58 20.28 11.46
CA GLN A 26 -30.63 19.83 12.86
C GLN A 26 -32.05 19.80 13.43
N ASP A 27 -32.27 18.80 14.29
CA ASP A 27 -33.18 18.68 15.44
C ASP A 27 -34.55 19.39 15.45
N ALA A 28 -35.61 18.57 15.53
CA ALA A 28 -36.63 18.71 16.58
C ALA A 28 -37.48 17.43 16.72
N ALA A 29 -37.29 16.74 17.85
CA ALA A 29 -38.28 15.94 18.58
C ALA A 29 -39.32 15.13 17.79
N GLY A 30 -38.87 13.99 17.26
CA GLY A 30 -39.71 12.82 17.01
C GLY A 30 -38.81 11.61 17.17
N LYS A 31 -39.08 10.75 18.16
CA LYS A 31 -38.33 9.51 18.38
C LYS A 31 -38.37 8.67 17.11
N LEU A 32 -37.38 8.85 16.23
CA LEU A 32 -36.98 7.78 15.33
C LEU A 32 -36.54 6.64 16.23
N ALA A 33 -37.25 5.52 16.14
CA ALA A 33 -36.83 4.29 16.76
C ALA A 33 -35.35 4.07 16.44
N ALA A 34 -34.57 3.75 17.47
CA ALA A 34 -33.21 3.24 17.29
C ALA A 34 -33.23 2.22 16.14
N PRO A 35 -32.23 2.20 15.24
CA PRO A 35 -32.17 1.15 14.25
C PRO A 35 -32.27 -0.17 15.01
N LEU A 36 -33.19 -1.07 14.58
CA LEU A 36 -33.31 -2.42 15.14
C LEU A 36 -31.89 -2.90 15.45
N GLU A 37 -31.59 -3.24 16.71
CA GLU A 37 -30.33 -3.90 17.03
C GLU A 37 -30.15 -5.00 16.00
N ALA A 38 -29.21 -4.83 15.07
CA ALA A 38 -28.99 -5.81 14.03
C ALA A 38 -28.68 -7.11 14.77
N GLN A 39 -29.58 -8.09 14.64
CA GLN A 39 -29.59 -9.26 15.51
C GLN A 39 -28.19 -9.89 15.50
N ARG A 40 -27.51 -9.87 16.65
CA ARG A 40 -26.15 -10.41 16.78
C ARG A 40 -26.18 -11.90 16.48
N ARG A 41 -25.46 -12.33 15.43
CA ARG A 41 -25.36 -13.75 15.05
C ARG A 41 -23.90 -14.18 14.95
N LEU A 42 -23.53 -15.07 15.86
CA LEU A 42 -22.25 -15.76 15.87
C LEU A 42 -22.50 -17.22 15.54
N ILE A 43 -21.90 -17.76 14.49
CA ILE A 43 -22.07 -19.16 14.08
C ILE A 43 -20.71 -19.85 13.95
N THR A 44 -20.73 -21.15 13.74
CA THR A 44 -19.56 -21.94 13.34
C THR A 44 -19.79 -22.56 11.98
N ALA A 45 -18.77 -22.57 11.14
CA ALA A 45 -18.82 -23.19 9.82
C ALA A 45 -17.49 -23.85 9.49
N LYS A 46 -17.49 -24.78 8.51
CA LYS A 46 -16.24 -25.33 7.97
C LYS A 46 -15.52 -24.23 7.21
N PHE A 47 -14.27 -23.96 7.56
CA PHE A 47 -13.50 -22.88 6.94
C PHE A 47 -13.43 -23.04 5.40
N SER A 48 -13.17 -24.26 4.92
CA SER A 48 -13.15 -24.63 3.50
C SER A 48 -14.40 -24.21 2.70
N THR A 49 -15.58 -24.18 3.33
CA THR A 49 -16.82 -23.75 2.65
C THR A 49 -16.92 -22.24 2.47
N MET A 50 -16.22 -21.47 3.29
CA MET A 50 -16.29 -20.01 3.30
C MET A 50 -15.15 -19.35 2.54
N VAL A 51 -13.95 -19.95 2.54
CA VAL A 51 -12.77 -19.35 1.89
C VAL A 51 -13.07 -18.93 0.46
N PRO A 52 -13.64 -19.79 -0.42
CA PRO A 52 -13.87 -19.41 -1.81
C PRO A 52 -14.80 -18.19 -1.96
N ILE A 53 -15.75 -18.01 -1.04
CA ILE A 53 -16.73 -16.92 -1.04
C ILE A 53 -16.11 -15.63 -0.49
N ALA A 54 -15.35 -15.75 0.60
CA ALA A 54 -14.71 -14.62 1.25
C ALA A 54 -13.54 -14.07 0.41
N THR A 55 -12.80 -14.93 -0.29
CA THR A 55 -11.64 -14.53 -1.10
C THR A 55 -11.97 -14.29 -2.56
N ILE A 56 -13.23 -13.97 -2.92
CA ILE A 56 -13.60 -13.62 -4.29
C ILE A 56 -12.77 -12.42 -4.75
N GLY A 57 -11.95 -12.63 -5.79
CA GLY A 57 -11.02 -11.65 -6.33
C GLY A 57 -9.58 -11.79 -5.82
N ALA A 58 -9.28 -12.65 -4.85
CA ALA A 58 -7.91 -12.96 -4.48
C ALA A 58 -7.12 -13.58 -5.64
N GLY A 59 -5.79 -13.51 -5.57
CA GLY A 59 -4.94 -14.12 -6.59
C GLY A 59 -5.21 -15.62 -6.76
N GLU A 60 -5.02 -16.13 -7.98
CA GLU A 60 -5.32 -17.54 -8.35
C GLU A 60 -4.63 -18.58 -7.46
N GLY A 61 -3.52 -18.22 -6.79
CA GLY A 61 -2.79 -19.10 -5.88
C GLY A 61 -3.19 -19.04 -4.40
N LEU A 62 -3.98 -18.04 -3.96
CA LEU A 62 -4.28 -17.88 -2.53
C LEU A 62 -5.07 -19.07 -1.98
N LEU A 63 -6.12 -19.50 -2.69
CA LEU A 63 -6.96 -20.60 -2.24
C LEU A 63 -6.13 -21.88 -2.09
N ALA A 64 -5.28 -22.18 -3.06
CA ALA A 64 -4.37 -23.32 -3.01
C ALA A 64 -3.38 -23.24 -1.85
N GLU A 65 -2.82 -22.05 -1.56
CA GLU A 65 -1.94 -21.86 -0.41
C GLU A 65 -2.68 -22.05 0.92
N LEU A 66 -3.93 -21.58 1.03
CA LEU A 66 -4.75 -21.79 2.22
C LEU A 66 -5.13 -23.26 2.40
N GLU A 67 -5.58 -23.95 1.35
CA GLU A 67 -5.95 -25.36 1.38
C GLU A 67 -4.75 -26.28 1.66
N LYS A 68 -3.54 -25.89 1.23
CA LYS A 68 -2.30 -26.60 1.53
C LYS A 68 -1.93 -26.53 3.02
N ASN A 69 -2.21 -25.41 3.67
CA ASN A 69 -1.75 -25.14 5.04
C ASN A 69 -2.84 -25.31 6.10
N ILE A 70 -4.12 -25.21 5.72
CA ILE A 70 -5.27 -25.27 6.64
C ILE A 70 -6.13 -26.48 6.27
N GLY A 71 -6.31 -27.40 7.23
CA GLY A 71 -7.07 -28.62 7.00
C GLY A 71 -8.55 -28.35 6.59
N PRO A 72 -9.15 -29.19 5.73
CA PRO A 72 -10.50 -28.96 5.18
C PRO A 72 -11.62 -28.99 6.24
N ASP A 73 -11.38 -29.63 7.39
CA ASP A 73 -12.34 -29.77 8.49
C ASP A 73 -12.13 -28.76 9.63
N VAL A 74 -11.25 -27.77 9.46
CA VAL A 74 -11.05 -26.71 10.45
C VAL A 74 -12.35 -25.92 10.64
N THR A 75 -12.82 -25.88 11.89
CA THR A 75 -14.00 -25.10 12.28
C THR A 75 -13.60 -23.65 12.48
N ALA A 76 -14.31 -22.74 11.82
CA ALA A 76 -14.16 -21.31 11.98
C ALA A 76 -15.26 -20.71 12.87
N ILE A 77 -14.95 -19.62 13.55
CA ILE A 77 -15.91 -18.75 14.22
C ILE A 77 -16.33 -17.67 13.21
N VAL A 78 -17.64 -17.45 13.04
CA VAL A 78 -18.16 -16.52 12.05
C VAL A 78 -19.08 -15.51 12.71
N ILE A 79 -18.75 -14.24 12.59
CA ILE A 79 -19.62 -13.13 12.91
C ILE A 79 -20.47 -12.86 11.67
N GLU A 80 -21.67 -13.42 11.62
CA GLU A 80 -22.56 -13.35 10.46
C GLU A 80 -23.24 -11.99 10.37
N SER A 81 -23.64 -11.42 11.51
CA SER A 81 -24.30 -10.10 11.57
C SER A 81 -24.18 -9.47 12.96
N GLY A 82 -24.28 -8.13 12.98
CA GLY A 82 -24.21 -7.31 14.20
C GLY A 82 -22.78 -6.90 14.57
N SER A 83 -22.68 -6.03 15.58
CA SER A 83 -21.40 -5.56 16.13
C SER A 83 -20.99 -6.36 17.35
N TYR A 84 -19.74 -6.83 17.36
CA TYR A 84 -19.15 -7.60 18.44
C TYR A 84 -17.86 -6.95 18.96
N THR A 85 -17.73 -6.91 20.28
CA THR A 85 -16.45 -6.80 20.97
C THR A 85 -15.87 -8.19 21.25
N LEU A 86 -14.61 -8.31 21.67
CA LEU A 86 -14.07 -9.60 22.12
C LEU A 86 -14.85 -10.20 23.28
N SER A 87 -15.31 -9.35 24.22
CA SER A 87 -16.13 -9.77 25.35
C SER A 87 -17.49 -10.35 24.90
N ASP A 88 -18.09 -9.78 23.86
CA ASP A 88 -19.33 -10.31 23.26
C ASP A 88 -19.10 -11.68 22.60
N ILE A 89 -17.97 -11.87 21.92
CA ILE A 89 -17.60 -13.14 21.31
C ILE A 89 -17.39 -14.20 22.40
N LEU A 90 -16.63 -13.88 23.45
CA LEU A 90 -16.38 -14.79 24.58
C LEU A 90 -17.68 -15.22 25.27
N ALA A 91 -18.58 -14.28 25.55
CA ALA A 91 -19.88 -14.58 26.15
C ALA A 91 -20.74 -15.50 25.25
N SER A 92 -20.75 -15.23 23.95
CA SER A 92 -21.48 -16.02 22.96
C SER A 92 -20.87 -17.42 22.78
N ALA A 93 -19.54 -17.50 22.76
CA ALA A 93 -18.78 -18.74 22.66
C ALA A 93 -19.02 -19.64 23.89
N SER A 94 -19.03 -19.06 25.10
CA SER A 94 -19.33 -19.81 26.33
C SER A 94 -20.72 -20.43 26.30
N LYS A 95 -21.73 -19.69 25.84
CA LYS A 95 -23.12 -20.19 25.73
C LYS A 95 -23.26 -21.32 24.70
N LYS A 96 -22.41 -21.34 23.67
CA LYS A 96 -22.43 -22.31 22.57
C LYS A 96 -21.41 -23.46 22.75
N GLY A 97 -20.71 -23.52 23.88
CA GLY A 97 -19.69 -24.56 24.12
C GLY A 97 -18.44 -24.45 23.23
N LEU A 98 -18.11 -23.24 22.75
CA LEU A 98 -17.00 -22.98 21.83
C LEU A 98 -15.67 -22.62 22.54
N GLY A 99 -15.54 -22.91 23.84
CA GLY A 99 -14.36 -22.56 24.63
C GLY A 99 -13.03 -23.16 24.12
N ARG A 100 -13.09 -24.19 23.28
CA ARG A 100 -11.92 -24.77 22.59
C ARG A 100 -11.39 -23.93 21.43
N LEU A 101 -12.19 -22.99 20.92
CA LEU A 101 -11.90 -22.15 19.75
C LEU A 101 -11.55 -20.72 20.14
N ILE A 102 -12.06 -20.24 21.27
CA ILE A 102 -11.70 -18.94 21.84
C ILE A 102 -11.75 -19.03 23.37
N GLY A 103 -10.69 -18.57 24.00
CA GLY A 103 -10.55 -18.60 25.45
C GLY A 103 -9.87 -17.35 25.97
N LYS A 104 -10.13 -17.01 27.23
CA LYS A 104 -9.43 -15.92 27.92
C LYS A 104 -8.48 -16.52 28.94
N SER A 105 -7.22 -16.09 28.90
CA SER A 105 -6.17 -16.46 29.86
C SER A 105 -5.52 -15.19 30.38
N GLY A 106 -5.74 -14.88 31.66
CA GLY A 106 -5.33 -13.60 32.23
C GLY A 106 -5.95 -12.40 31.50
N SER A 107 -5.11 -11.49 31.03
CA SER A 107 -5.50 -10.31 30.24
C SER A 107 -5.63 -10.61 28.73
N SER A 108 -5.18 -11.77 28.28
CA SER A 108 -5.13 -12.12 26.86
C SER A 108 -6.31 -12.99 26.42
N VAL A 109 -6.78 -12.77 25.20
CA VAL A 109 -7.79 -13.60 24.52
C VAL A 109 -7.08 -14.41 23.45
N THR A 110 -7.05 -15.73 23.63
CA THR A 110 -6.49 -16.66 22.64
C THR A 110 -7.59 -17.11 21.69
N ILE A 111 -7.41 -16.85 20.40
CA ILE A 111 -8.23 -17.37 19.32
C ILE A 111 -7.51 -18.59 18.73
N ALA A 112 -8.15 -19.75 18.79
CA ALA A 112 -7.65 -21.04 18.36
C ALA A 112 -8.44 -21.62 17.17
N ALA A 113 -8.87 -20.73 16.27
CA ALA A 113 -9.62 -21.02 15.06
C ALA A 113 -9.57 -19.83 14.09
N PRO A 114 -9.83 -20.01 12.80
CA PRO A 114 -10.13 -18.89 11.91
C PRO A 114 -11.34 -18.10 12.44
N LEU A 115 -11.19 -16.78 12.54
CA LEU A 115 -12.26 -15.84 12.89
C LEU A 115 -12.64 -15.06 11.63
N VAL A 116 -13.90 -15.18 11.21
CA VAL A 116 -14.43 -14.54 10.00
C VAL A 116 -15.42 -13.45 10.40
N VAL A 117 -15.18 -12.23 9.94
CA VAL A 117 -16.13 -11.11 10.04
C VAL A 117 -16.86 -11.01 8.71
N TRP A 118 -18.14 -11.35 8.69
CA TRP A 118 -18.91 -11.39 7.44
C TRP A 118 -19.35 -10.01 6.97
N LYS A 119 -19.79 -9.91 5.71
CA LYS A 119 -20.27 -8.65 5.15
C LYS A 119 -21.46 -8.12 5.95
N GLY A 120 -21.36 -6.87 6.42
CA GLY A 120 -22.37 -6.23 7.27
C GLY A 120 -22.25 -6.54 8.77
N ALA A 121 -21.27 -7.36 9.16
CA ALA A 121 -20.89 -7.54 10.56
C ALA A 121 -19.72 -6.63 10.94
N GLU A 122 -19.57 -6.39 12.24
CA GLU A 122 -18.50 -5.56 12.79
C GLU A 122 -17.78 -6.29 13.93
N LEU A 123 -16.45 -6.20 13.92
CA LEU A 123 -15.59 -6.60 15.03
C LEU A 123 -14.78 -5.40 15.53
N ARG A 124 -14.89 -5.14 16.83
CA ARG A 124 -14.16 -4.08 17.53
C ARG A 124 -13.24 -4.70 18.58
N ILE A 125 -11.95 -4.44 18.43
CA ILE A 125 -10.91 -4.79 19.39
C ILE A 125 -10.37 -3.46 19.93
N GLY A 126 -10.64 -3.21 21.21
CA GLY A 126 -10.47 -1.91 21.85
C GLY A 126 -9.28 -1.82 22.79
N ALA A 127 -9.19 -0.67 23.44
CA ALA A 127 -8.04 -0.28 24.25
C ALA A 127 -7.67 -1.32 25.32
N GLY A 128 -6.39 -1.71 25.34
CA GLY A 128 -5.82 -2.65 26.31
C GLY A 128 -6.20 -4.12 26.08
N GLU A 129 -7.00 -4.43 25.05
CA GLU A 129 -7.28 -5.81 24.68
C GLU A 129 -6.05 -6.45 24.00
N HIS A 130 -5.70 -7.66 24.42
CA HIS A 130 -4.60 -8.42 23.85
C HIS A 130 -5.13 -9.71 23.22
N VAL A 131 -4.99 -9.84 21.90
CA VAL A 131 -5.42 -11.00 21.11
C VAL A 131 -4.20 -11.83 20.70
N VAL A 132 -4.25 -13.12 21.02
CA VAL A 132 -3.25 -14.10 20.61
C VAL A 132 -3.88 -15.04 19.59
N LEU A 133 -3.37 -15.05 18.36
CA LEU A 133 -3.78 -15.99 17.32
C LEU A 133 -2.93 -17.27 17.43
N ASP A 134 -3.57 -18.39 17.79
CA ASP A 134 -2.88 -19.68 17.94
C ASP A 134 -2.49 -20.29 16.59
N ARG A 135 -1.18 -20.36 16.35
CA ARG A 135 -0.58 -20.89 15.14
C ARG A 135 -0.85 -22.38 14.95
N SER A 136 -0.85 -23.15 16.04
CA SER A 136 -1.04 -24.61 16.01
C SER A 136 -2.45 -25.02 15.63
N ARG A 137 -3.38 -24.05 15.64
CA ARG A 137 -4.81 -24.23 15.37
C ARG A 137 -5.28 -23.41 14.17
N TYR A 138 -4.34 -22.97 13.33
CA TYR A 138 -4.61 -22.23 12.10
C TYR A 138 -5.42 -20.93 12.31
N ALA A 139 -5.24 -20.27 13.46
CA ALA A 139 -5.95 -19.04 13.75
C ALA A 139 -5.52 -17.93 12.78
N LEU A 140 -6.50 -17.18 12.31
CA LEU A 140 -6.36 -16.02 11.42
C LEU A 140 -7.60 -15.15 11.55
N ILE A 141 -7.54 -13.91 11.10
CA ILE A 141 -8.73 -13.05 10.97
C ILE A 141 -8.98 -12.77 9.50
N LEU A 142 -10.16 -13.14 9.03
CA LEU A 142 -10.63 -12.87 7.68
C LEU A 142 -11.79 -11.87 7.76
N ASN A 143 -11.58 -10.65 7.27
CA ASN A 143 -12.55 -9.57 7.39
C ASN A 143 -13.17 -9.23 6.03
N ALA A 144 -14.46 -9.48 5.87
CA ALA A 144 -15.30 -9.01 4.76
C ALA A 144 -16.34 -7.96 5.20
N GLY A 145 -16.35 -7.60 6.49
CA GLY A 145 -17.22 -6.58 7.10
C GLY A 145 -16.39 -5.39 7.58
N THR A 146 -16.65 -4.92 8.80
CA THR A 146 -15.89 -3.82 9.42
C THR A 146 -15.03 -4.35 10.55
N LEU A 147 -13.72 -4.08 10.50
CA LEU A 147 -12.77 -4.42 11.55
C LEU A 147 -12.13 -3.16 12.12
N SER A 148 -12.23 -2.98 13.43
CA SER A 148 -11.57 -1.89 14.15
C SER A 148 -10.66 -2.46 15.22
N VAL A 149 -9.39 -2.09 15.18
CA VAL A 149 -8.35 -2.45 16.16
C VAL A 149 -7.73 -1.14 16.63
N ILE A 150 -8.06 -0.72 17.85
CA ILE A 150 -7.69 0.59 18.38
C ILE A 150 -7.08 0.42 19.77
N ASP A 151 -5.86 0.92 19.95
CA ASP A 151 -5.08 0.86 21.20
C ASP A 151 -4.97 -0.57 21.77
N ALA A 152 -4.87 -1.55 20.89
CA ALA A 152 -4.90 -2.97 21.22
C ALA A 152 -3.59 -3.68 20.84
N THR A 153 -3.45 -4.95 21.27
CA THR A 153 -2.34 -5.81 20.83
C THR A 153 -2.89 -7.01 20.07
N ILE A 154 -2.32 -7.30 18.89
CA ILE A 154 -2.58 -8.53 18.14
C ILE A 154 -1.25 -9.23 17.87
N GLU A 155 -1.14 -10.47 18.33
CA GLU A 155 0.06 -11.29 18.16
C GLU A 155 -0.25 -12.68 17.60
N GLY A 156 0.64 -13.21 16.76
CA GLY A 156 0.70 -14.65 16.52
C GLY A 156 1.42 -15.35 17.67
N SER A 157 0.95 -16.53 18.12
CA SER A 157 1.60 -17.27 19.21
C SER A 157 3.05 -17.70 18.86
N ALA A 158 3.85 -18.11 19.84
CA ALA A 158 5.22 -18.57 19.59
C ALA A 158 5.27 -19.90 18.81
N PHE A 159 6.42 -20.19 18.19
CA PHE A 159 6.67 -21.44 17.48
C PHE A 159 6.63 -22.64 18.45
N ALA A 160 5.85 -23.68 18.14
CA ALA A 160 5.93 -24.97 18.82
C ALA A 160 6.70 -26.03 18.01
N ASP A 161 6.65 -25.99 16.68
CA ASP A 161 7.29 -26.97 15.79
C ASP A 161 7.76 -26.33 14.48
N ALA A 162 9.05 -26.44 14.18
CA ALA A 162 9.77 -25.90 13.00
C ALA A 162 9.24 -26.40 11.64
N GLN A 163 8.41 -27.46 11.62
CA GLN A 163 7.94 -28.12 10.41
C GLN A 163 6.78 -27.42 9.70
N THR A 164 6.03 -26.53 10.38
CA THR A 164 4.87 -25.86 9.76
C THR A 164 5.19 -24.41 9.36
N PRO A 165 5.06 -24.04 8.08
CA PRO A 165 5.36 -22.68 7.64
C PRO A 165 4.26 -21.67 8.02
N PHE A 166 3.06 -22.15 8.41
CA PHE A 166 1.91 -21.31 8.71
C PHE A 166 2.19 -20.32 9.85
N ARG A 167 1.84 -19.06 9.59
CA ARG A 167 1.76 -17.99 10.59
C ARG A 167 0.40 -17.31 10.45
N PRO A 168 -0.29 -17.03 11.56
CA PRO A 168 -1.50 -16.26 11.57
C PRO A 168 -1.33 -14.96 10.81
N PHE A 169 -2.39 -14.53 10.18
CA PHE A 169 -2.42 -13.29 9.43
C PHE A 169 -3.83 -12.72 9.50
N LEU A 170 -3.92 -11.44 9.17
CA LEU A 170 -5.15 -10.71 9.03
C LEU A 170 -5.30 -10.33 7.56
N LEU A 171 -6.42 -10.74 6.98
CA LEU A 171 -6.75 -10.44 5.60
C LEU A 171 -8.11 -9.76 5.55
N THR A 172 -8.13 -8.50 5.13
CA THR A 172 -9.36 -7.82 4.75
C THR A 172 -9.60 -8.02 3.27
N VAL A 173 -10.82 -8.41 2.90
CA VAL A 173 -11.21 -8.79 1.53
C VAL A 173 -12.43 -8.01 1.07
N VAL A 174 -12.61 -7.95 -0.25
CA VAL A 174 -13.82 -7.43 -0.90
C VAL A 174 -14.00 -5.92 -0.63
N ASP A 175 -15.08 -5.53 0.05
CA ASP A 175 -15.41 -4.15 0.43
C ASP A 175 -15.21 -3.96 1.95
N GLY A 176 -14.43 -4.85 2.58
CA GLY A 176 -14.22 -4.82 4.01
C GLY A 176 -13.49 -3.54 4.42
N GLU A 177 -14.00 -2.89 5.45
CA GLU A 177 -13.39 -1.72 6.07
C GLU A 177 -12.47 -2.17 7.20
N ALA A 178 -11.36 -1.46 7.36
CA ALA A 178 -10.38 -1.82 8.37
C ALA A 178 -9.65 -0.60 8.91
N VAL A 179 -9.71 -0.43 10.22
CA VAL A 179 -8.99 0.63 10.95
C VAL A 179 -8.08 -0.02 11.98
N PHE A 180 -6.78 0.19 11.84
CA PHE A 180 -5.75 -0.20 12.80
C PHE A 180 -5.08 1.06 13.32
N LYS A 181 -5.30 1.39 14.59
CA LYS A 181 -4.82 2.64 15.19
C LYS A 181 -4.17 2.42 16.55
N GLY A 182 -3.02 3.06 16.79
CA GLY A 182 -2.40 3.09 18.12
C GLY A 182 -2.05 1.70 18.67
N SER A 183 -1.98 0.68 17.82
CA SER A 183 -1.96 -0.72 18.22
C SER A 183 -0.58 -1.36 18.03
N VAL A 184 -0.35 -2.45 18.76
CA VAL A 184 0.84 -3.29 18.60
C VAL A 184 0.46 -4.53 17.79
N ILE A 185 1.13 -4.74 16.66
CA ILE A 185 0.80 -5.83 15.73
C ILE A 185 2.08 -6.60 15.43
N HIS A 186 2.16 -7.87 15.83
CA HIS A 186 3.42 -8.59 15.66
C HIS A 186 3.33 -10.10 15.44
N ASN A 187 4.41 -10.64 14.89
CA ASN A 187 4.61 -12.07 14.65
C ASN A 187 3.56 -12.71 13.72
N LEU A 188 3.22 -12.01 12.62
CA LEU A 188 2.20 -12.45 11.67
C LEU A 188 2.76 -12.68 10.26
N GLY A 189 2.05 -13.49 9.48
CA GLY A 189 2.25 -13.66 8.05
C GLY A 189 3.28 -14.70 7.65
N PHE A 190 3.04 -15.38 6.54
CA PHE A 190 3.87 -16.48 6.05
C PHE A 190 3.85 -16.59 4.53
N GLY A 191 4.74 -17.43 4.02
CA GLY A 191 4.85 -17.70 2.58
C GLY A 191 5.30 -16.46 1.80
N THR A 192 4.98 -16.46 0.51
CA THR A 192 5.38 -15.41 -0.43
C THR A 192 4.21 -14.60 -0.98
N PHE A 193 2.98 -14.99 -0.66
CA PHE A 193 1.78 -14.30 -1.11
C PHE A 193 1.56 -13.01 -0.31
N ALA A 194 1.19 -11.93 -0.99
CA ALA A 194 0.93 -10.66 -0.34
C ALA A 194 -0.30 -10.76 0.57
N GLU A 195 -1.30 -11.57 0.22
CA GLU A 195 -2.53 -11.80 0.98
C GLU A 195 -2.28 -12.52 2.33
N THR A 196 -1.20 -13.28 2.44
CA THR A 196 -0.81 -13.99 3.67
C THR A 196 0.35 -13.32 4.40
N SER A 197 0.75 -12.11 4.01
CA SER A 197 1.97 -11.44 4.49
C SER A 197 1.89 -10.89 5.92
N GLY A 198 0.74 -11.00 6.58
CA GLY A 198 0.58 -10.71 8.00
C GLY A 198 -0.54 -9.72 8.26
N LEU A 199 -0.46 -8.54 7.65
CA LEU A 199 -1.55 -7.57 7.62
C LEU A 199 -1.80 -7.15 6.18
N SER A 200 -2.93 -7.61 5.63
CA SER A 200 -3.19 -7.51 4.20
C SER A 200 -4.59 -6.99 3.90
N PHE A 201 -4.68 -6.12 2.90
CA PHE A 201 -5.92 -5.50 2.46
C PHE A 201 -6.10 -5.72 0.97
N LEU A 202 -7.13 -6.47 0.61
CA LEU A 202 -7.44 -6.90 -0.74
C LEU A 202 -8.72 -6.23 -1.21
N GLY A 203 -8.60 -5.23 -2.08
CA GLY A 203 -9.75 -4.54 -2.67
C GLY A 203 -10.34 -5.27 -3.88
N ARG A 204 -11.32 -4.63 -4.54
CA ARG A 204 -11.89 -5.07 -5.83
C ARG A 204 -11.44 -4.17 -6.99
N GLY A 205 -10.14 -3.90 -7.11
CA GLY A 205 -9.66 -3.04 -8.19
C GLY A 205 -10.42 -1.70 -8.23
N TYR A 206 -10.73 -1.18 -9.41
CA TYR A 206 -11.35 0.13 -9.66
C TYR A 206 -12.82 0.29 -9.16
N SER A 207 -13.18 -0.25 -7.99
CA SER A 207 -14.50 -0.07 -7.38
C SER A 207 -14.71 1.39 -6.95
N LEU A 208 -15.90 1.93 -7.21
CA LEU A 208 -16.29 3.31 -6.91
C LEU A 208 -16.53 3.55 -5.40
N GLY A 209 -16.79 2.48 -4.63
CA GLY A 209 -16.76 2.51 -3.17
C GLY A 209 -15.35 2.20 -2.71
N SER A 210 -14.68 3.15 -2.05
CA SER A 210 -13.36 2.90 -1.46
C SER A 210 -13.55 2.50 0.00
N PRO A 211 -13.36 1.22 0.37
CA PRO A 211 -13.41 0.84 1.76
C PRO A 211 -12.38 1.67 2.54
N ASN A 212 -12.79 2.18 3.71
CA ASN A 212 -11.89 2.95 4.54
C ASN A 212 -10.82 2.01 5.12
N ILE A 213 -9.61 2.05 4.55
CA ILE A 213 -8.45 1.33 5.05
C ILE A 213 -7.50 2.34 5.67
N GLU A 214 -7.41 2.32 7.00
CA GLU A 214 -6.52 3.15 7.79
C GLU A 214 -5.59 2.28 8.63
N VAL A 215 -4.29 2.51 8.49
CA VAL A 215 -3.25 1.93 9.34
C VAL A 215 -2.45 3.10 9.90
N SER A 216 -2.75 3.52 11.13
CA SER A 216 -2.20 4.73 11.74
C SER A 216 -1.55 4.51 13.11
N ASP A 217 -0.39 5.10 13.35
CA ASP A 217 0.24 5.19 14.66
C ASP A 217 0.47 3.83 15.37
N ASN A 218 0.71 2.76 14.60
CA ASN A 218 0.93 1.42 15.13
C ASN A 218 2.42 1.10 15.33
N ASP A 219 2.73 0.21 16.29
CA ASP A 219 4.02 -0.49 16.35
C ASP A 219 3.88 -1.87 15.71
N ILE A 220 4.44 -2.02 14.51
CA ILE A 220 4.33 -3.22 13.68
C ILE A 220 5.69 -3.90 13.62
N SER A 221 5.74 -5.16 14.04
CA SER A 221 7.00 -5.89 14.05
C SER A 221 6.89 -7.35 13.63
N ASP A 222 7.96 -7.85 13.02
CA ASP A 222 8.07 -9.27 12.68
C ASP A 222 6.95 -9.81 11.74
N LEU A 223 6.36 -8.91 10.96
CA LEU A 223 5.46 -9.26 9.87
C LEU A 223 6.26 -9.64 8.63
N VAL A 224 5.70 -10.43 7.71
CA VAL A 224 6.30 -10.56 6.38
C VAL A 224 6.24 -9.21 5.68
N SER A 225 5.04 -8.64 5.57
CA SER A 225 4.78 -7.29 5.03
C SER A 225 3.46 -6.72 5.57
N VAL A 226 3.28 -5.40 5.45
CA VAL A 226 1.96 -4.77 5.40
C VAL A 226 1.59 -4.56 3.93
N SER A 227 0.54 -5.22 3.46
CA SER A 227 0.25 -5.34 2.02
C SER A 227 -1.09 -4.74 1.62
N PHE A 228 -1.08 -3.94 0.56
CA PHE A 228 -2.23 -3.27 -0.03
C PHE A 228 -2.35 -3.72 -1.48
N ILE A 229 -3.35 -4.54 -1.76
CA ILE A 229 -3.47 -5.30 -3.01
C ILE A 229 -4.77 -4.91 -3.70
N ARG A 230 -4.67 -4.38 -4.93
CA ARG A 230 -5.82 -3.91 -5.72
C ARG A 230 -6.72 -2.97 -4.90
N SER A 231 -6.10 -2.14 -4.06
CA SER A 231 -6.74 -1.25 -3.09
C SER A 231 -6.74 0.20 -3.59
N SER A 232 -7.67 1.00 -3.09
CA SER A 232 -7.79 2.41 -3.41
C SER A 232 -7.96 3.24 -2.14
N ASN A 233 -7.41 4.46 -2.14
CA ASN A 233 -7.59 5.45 -1.08
C ASN A 233 -7.12 5.00 0.33
N SER A 234 -6.17 4.08 0.39
CA SER A 234 -5.58 3.59 1.64
C SER A 234 -4.71 4.67 2.31
N THR A 235 -4.80 4.77 3.64
CA THR A 235 -3.99 5.68 4.45
C THR A 235 -3.08 4.90 5.40
N VAL A 236 -1.77 5.15 5.30
CA VAL A 236 -0.73 4.51 6.11
C VAL A 236 0.12 5.59 6.75
N THR A 237 -0.09 5.88 8.03
CA THR A 237 0.50 7.07 8.65
C THR A 237 1.11 6.82 10.02
N GLY A 238 2.27 7.42 10.30
CA GLY A 238 2.82 7.44 11.67
C GLY A 238 3.20 6.06 12.23
N ASN A 239 3.23 5.00 11.41
CA ASN A 239 3.54 3.66 11.90
C ASN A 239 5.04 3.48 12.08
N ARG A 240 5.41 2.71 13.10
CA ARG A 240 6.76 2.21 13.32
C ARG A 240 6.84 0.77 12.85
N LEU A 241 7.69 0.46 11.88
CA LEU A 241 7.88 -0.87 11.31
C LEU A 241 9.28 -1.40 11.62
N THR A 242 9.37 -2.56 12.28
CA THR A 242 10.67 -3.14 12.69
C THR A 242 10.76 -4.65 12.42
N GLY A 243 11.93 -5.11 11.99
CA GLY A 243 12.18 -6.54 11.81
C GLY A 243 11.32 -7.20 10.74
N MET A 244 10.94 -6.46 9.69
CA MET A 244 10.07 -6.97 8.63
C MET A 244 10.77 -8.09 7.86
N ARG A 245 10.08 -9.22 7.66
CA ARG A 245 10.67 -10.46 7.11
C ARG A 245 10.70 -10.51 5.58
N SER A 246 10.11 -9.52 4.92
CA SER A 246 10.25 -9.23 3.49
C SER A 246 10.32 -7.71 3.28
N SER A 247 9.50 -7.14 2.40
CA SER A 247 9.38 -5.70 2.26
C SER A 247 8.46 -5.13 3.35
N GLY A 248 8.77 -3.95 3.90
CA GLY A 248 7.96 -3.42 5.00
C GLY A 248 6.53 -3.07 4.58
N ILE A 249 6.39 -2.22 3.56
CA ILE A 249 5.08 -1.86 2.98
C ILE A 249 5.06 -2.27 1.50
N VAL A 250 4.01 -2.95 1.08
CA VAL A 250 3.80 -3.36 -0.31
C VAL A 250 2.50 -2.76 -0.84
N LEU A 251 2.61 -2.02 -1.95
CA LEU A 251 1.50 -1.46 -2.70
C LEU A 251 1.48 -2.13 -4.08
N GLN A 252 0.52 -3.02 -4.31
CA GLN A 252 0.39 -3.81 -5.53
C GLN A 252 -0.94 -3.50 -6.21
N SER A 253 -0.87 -2.98 -7.44
CA SER A 253 -2.05 -2.47 -8.16
C SER A 253 -2.89 -1.51 -7.30
N ALA A 254 -2.21 -0.71 -6.48
CA ALA A 254 -2.84 0.24 -5.57
C ALA A 254 -3.06 1.59 -6.24
N SER A 255 -4.06 2.34 -5.78
CA SER A 255 -4.32 3.68 -6.30
C SER A 255 -4.66 4.70 -5.21
N ASN A 256 -4.24 5.95 -5.40
CA ASN A 256 -4.57 7.06 -4.49
C ASN A 256 -4.17 6.80 -3.02
N ALA A 257 -3.09 6.04 -2.79
CA ALA A 257 -2.64 5.72 -1.44
C ALA A 257 -1.76 6.83 -0.87
N LYS A 258 -1.91 7.10 0.43
CA LYS A 258 -1.09 8.05 1.19
C LYS A 258 -0.26 7.29 2.21
N VAL A 259 1.06 7.33 2.06
CA VAL A 259 2.02 6.73 2.99
C VAL A 259 2.85 7.85 3.58
N LYS A 260 2.53 8.27 4.81
CA LYS A 260 3.11 9.49 5.40
C LYS A 260 3.66 9.32 6.81
N GLY A 261 4.85 9.82 7.07
CA GLY A 261 5.38 9.89 8.43
C GLY A 261 5.68 8.54 9.07
N ASN A 262 5.84 7.47 8.28
CA ASN A 262 6.14 6.14 8.80
C ASN A 262 7.66 6.01 9.06
N SER A 263 8.02 5.22 10.07
CA SER A 263 9.40 4.90 10.44
C SER A 263 9.68 3.42 10.25
N LEU A 264 10.32 3.06 9.14
CA LEU A 264 10.76 1.70 8.84
C LEU A 264 12.24 1.56 9.18
N LEU A 265 12.57 0.74 10.18
CA LEU A 265 13.93 0.67 10.73
C LEU A 265 14.72 -0.57 10.32
N SER A 266 14.04 -1.61 9.84
CA SER A 266 14.67 -2.78 9.23
C SER A 266 13.67 -3.63 8.44
N ALA A 267 14.12 -4.10 7.28
CA ALA A 267 13.40 -5.03 6.41
C ALA A 267 14.41 -5.94 5.69
N THR A 268 14.11 -7.22 5.55
CA THR A 268 14.98 -8.15 4.79
C THR A 268 14.86 -7.98 3.27
N GLY A 269 13.79 -7.33 2.80
CA GLY A 269 13.55 -6.94 1.42
C GLY A 269 13.72 -5.44 1.21
N HIS A 270 12.76 -4.82 0.51
CA HIS A 270 12.73 -3.37 0.32
C HIS A 270 12.08 -2.67 1.52
N GLY A 271 12.34 -1.38 1.73
CA GLY A 271 11.54 -0.62 2.69
C GLY A 271 10.09 -0.53 2.25
N ILE A 272 9.87 0.13 1.11
CA ILE A 272 8.57 0.24 0.45
C ILE A 272 8.66 -0.27 -0.98
N ARG A 273 7.74 -1.15 -1.40
CA ARG A 273 7.62 -1.64 -2.77
C ARG A 273 6.30 -1.19 -3.38
N ILE A 274 6.35 -0.55 -4.54
CA ILE A 274 5.20 -0.11 -5.34
C ILE A 274 5.27 -0.81 -6.70
N THR A 275 4.26 -1.59 -7.05
CA THR A 275 4.34 -2.53 -8.18
C THR A 275 3.00 -2.76 -8.87
N SER A 276 3.01 -3.47 -9.99
CA SER A 276 1.85 -3.92 -10.75
C SER A 276 0.89 -2.79 -11.12
N GLN A 277 1.41 -1.80 -11.86
CA GLN A 277 0.66 -0.66 -12.39
C GLN A 277 -0.02 0.19 -11.32
N SER A 278 0.61 0.30 -10.14
CA SER A 278 0.13 1.20 -9.09
C SER A 278 0.21 2.67 -9.53
N GLN A 279 -0.74 3.49 -9.09
CA GLN A 279 -0.87 4.87 -9.59
C GLN A 279 -1.26 5.88 -8.52
N LYS A 280 -0.80 7.13 -8.65
CA LYS A 280 -1.16 8.24 -7.75
C LYS A 280 -0.84 7.92 -6.29
N ILE A 281 0.40 7.52 -6.03
CA ILE A 281 0.87 7.17 -4.69
C ILE A 281 1.66 8.35 -4.11
N ASP A 282 1.33 8.79 -2.91
CA ASP A 282 2.05 9.85 -2.20
C ASP A 282 2.86 9.25 -1.05
N LEU A 283 4.19 9.30 -1.18
CA LEU A 283 5.17 8.91 -0.16
C LEU A 283 5.79 10.18 0.43
N GLN A 284 5.39 10.53 1.65
CA GLN A 284 5.75 11.81 2.26
C GLN A 284 6.30 11.68 3.68
N ASP A 285 7.37 12.41 4.00
CA ASP A 285 7.90 12.52 5.37
C ASP A 285 8.24 11.15 6.04
N ASN A 286 8.50 10.10 5.25
CA ASN A 286 8.84 8.77 5.79
C ASN A 286 10.33 8.65 6.10
N THR A 287 10.67 7.87 7.12
CA THR A 287 12.04 7.47 7.44
C THR A 287 12.22 5.99 7.15
N ILE A 288 13.14 5.66 6.24
CA ILE A 288 13.43 4.28 5.80
C ILE A 288 14.92 4.02 5.99
N VAL A 289 15.24 3.11 6.91
CA VAL A 289 16.62 2.82 7.29
C VAL A 289 16.84 1.30 7.33
N ASN A 290 18.02 0.86 6.92
CA ASN A 290 18.46 -0.55 7.00
C ASN A 290 17.51 -1.56 6.32
N ALA A 291 16.89 -1.20 5.19
CA ALA A 291 16.35 -2.22 4.30
C ALA A 291 17.52 -2.96 3.65
N ARG A 292 17.51 -4.29 3.66
CA ARG A 292 18.59 -5.11 3.10
C ARG A 292 18.71 -4.94 1.57
N SER A 293 17.61 -4.60 0.91
CA SER A 293 17.59 -4.27 -0.52
C SER A 293 17.54 -2.75 -0.74
N HIS A 294 16.47 -2.24 -1.38
CA HIS A 294 16.29 -0.82 -1.67
C HIS A 294 15.43 -0.15 -0.60
N GLY A 295 15.63 1.15 -0.36
CA GLY A 295 14.73 1.91 0.50
C GLY A 295 13.31 1.98 -0.08
N VAL A 296 13.18 2.51 -1.29
CA VAL A 296 11.92 2.52 -2.07
C VAL A 296 12.17 1.89 -3.44
N PHE A 297 11.31 0.97 -3.84
CA PHE A 297 11.35 0.35 -5.16
C PHE A 297 10.01 0.48 -5.88
N VAL A 298 10.01 1.21 -6.99
CA VAL A 298 8.84 1.39 -7.86
C VAL A 298 9.09 0.65 -9.16
N ASP A 299 8.22 -0.30 -9.51
CA ASP A 299 8.36 -1.08 -10.73
C ASP A 299 7.04 -1.44 -11.42
N ASP A 300 7.19 -2.18 -12.52
CA ASP A 300 6.11 -2.87 -13.23
C ASP A 300 4.97 -1.95 -13.68
N GLY A 301 5.33 -0.90 -14.43
CA GLY A 301 4.37 0.01 -15.06
C GLY A 301 3.70 1.00 -14.09
N SER A 302 4.19 1.10 -12.85
CA SER A 302 3.67 2.05 -11.88
C SER A 302 4.00 3.51 -12.26
N VAL A 303 3.06 4.42 -12.04
CA VAL A 303 3.17 5.83 -12.47
C VAL A 303 2.64 6.82 -11.44
N LEU A 304 3.01 8.10 -11.59
CA LEU A 304 2.50 9.19 -10.74
C LEU A 304 2.77 8.95 -9.26
N VAL A 305 3.94 8.40 -8.94
CA VAL A 305 4.44 8.25 -7.57
C VAL A 305 5.17 9.53 -7.18
N ALA A 306 4.64 10.24 -6.18
CA ALA A 306 5.28 11.40 -5.58
C ALA A 306 6.04 10.97 -4.33
N MET A 307 7.34 11.24 -4.28
CA MET A 307 8.21 10.97 -3.14
C MET A 307 8.77 12.28 -2.63
N SER A 308 8.26 12.77 -1.50
CA SER A 308 8.65 14.06 -0.95
C SER A 308 9.13 14.00 0.50
N ARG A 309 10.23 14.69 0.82
CA ARG A 309 10.73 14.87 2.20
C ARG A 309 10.98 13.56 2.98
N ASN A 310 11.30 12.48 2.28
CA ASN A 310 11.65 11.21 2.92
C ASN A 310 13.13 11.20 3.30
N ARG A 311 13.46 10.53 4.41
CA ARG A 311 14.83 10.21 4.84
C ARG A 311 15.10 8.74 4.55
N ILE A 312 15.95 8.45 3.57
CA ILE A 312 16.19 7.10 3.06
C ILE A 312 17.68 6.79 3.13
N GLU A 313 18.06 5.94 4.09
CA GLU A 313 19.46 5.81 4.48
C GLU A 313 19.91 4.39 4.80
N LYS A 314 21.21 4.13 4.62
CA LYS A 314 21.86 2.87 5.07
C LYS A 314 21.19 1.61 4.52
N ASN A 315 20.57 1.71 3.34
CA ASN A 315 19.99 0.55 2.69
C ASN A 315 21.08 -0.25 1.97
N GLY A 316 20.92 -1.57 1.94
CA GLY A 316 21.93 -2.51 1.44
C GLY A 316 22.19 -2.40 -0.07
N LEU A 317 21.31 -1.72 -0.81
CA LEU A 317 21.47 -1.38 -2.22
C LEU A 317 21.28 0.14 -2.43
N SER A 318 20.38 0.54 -3.34
CA SER A 318 20.07 1.96 -3.61
C SER A 318 18.98 2.51 -2.69
N GLY A 319 18.95 3.85 -2.53
CA GLY A 319 17.90 4.55 -1.78
C GLY A 319 16.54 4.43 -2.46
N ILE A 320 16.37 5.12 -3.60
CA ILE A 320 15.17 5.04 -4.45
C ILE A 320 15.51 4.38 -5.77
N VAL A 321 14.68 3.43 -6.23
CA VAL A 321 14.78 2.83 -7.55
C VAL A 321 13.46 2.93 -8.30
N LEU A 322 13.53 3.45 -9.52
CA LEU A 322 12.42 3.59 -10.46
C LEU A 322 12.71 2.73 -11.69
N LYS A 323 12.03 1.60 -11.84
CA LYS A 323 12.33 0.58 -12.86
C LYS A 323 11.12 0.28 -13.71
N LYS A 324 11.16 0.51 -15.03
CA LYS A 324 9.99 0.33 -15.91
C LYS A 324 8.77 1.07 -15.36
N SER A 325 8.99 2.31 -14.94
CA SER A 325 8.00 3.18 -14.28
C SER A 325 8.04 4.55 -14.94
N GLY A 326 7.03 5.41 -14.70
CA GLY A 326 7.01 6.70 -15.37
C GLY A 326 6.33 7.81 -14.59
N CYS A 327 6.64 9.05 -14.93
CA CYS A 327 5.88 10.21 -14.46
C CYS A 327 5.94 10.37 -12.94
N ASN A 328 7.08 10.01 -12.36
CA ASN A 328 7.31 10.02 -10.92
C ASN A 328 8.10 11.27 -10.53
N ALA A 329 7.81 11.80 -9.36
CA ALA A 329 8.49 12.98 -8.82
C ALA A 329 9.25 12.61 -7.54
N VAL A 330 10.54 12.88 -7.51
CA VAL A 330 11.42 12.69 -6.35
C VAL A 330 11.88 14.07 -5.89
N SER A 331 11.31 14.57 -4.79
CA SER A 331 11.54 15.94 -4.33
C SER A 331 11.95 16.06 -2.86
N ASN A 332 12.93 16.91 -2.56
CA ASN A 332 13.28 17.28 -1.18
C ASN A 332 13.62 16.09 -0.25
N ASN A 333 14.08 14.96 -0.79
CA ASN A 333 14.43 13.78 -0.01
C ASN A 333 15.88 13.87 0.48
N THR A 334 16.18 13.26 1.62
CA THR A 334 17.55 13.00 2.08
C THR A 334 17.90 11.54 1.80
N LEU A 335 18.88 11.32 0.93
CA LEU A 335 19.30 10.01 0.43
C LEU A 335 20.77 9.82 0.79
N ALA A 336 21.02 9.12 1.91
CA ALA A 336 22.36 9.09 2.48
C ALA A 336 22.88 7.69 2.79
N ASN A 337 24.17 7.46 2.53
CA ASN A 337 24.85 6.23 2.93
C ASN A 337 24.17 4.94 2.40
N ASN A 338 23.54 4.99 1.22
CA ASN A 338 23.04 3.78 0.57
C ASN A 338 24.21 3.12 -0.18
N ALA A 339 24.30 1.79 -0.12
CA ALA A 339 25.47 1.05 -0.61
C ALA A 339 25.74 1.23 -2.11
N LEU A 340 24.69 1.52 -2.89
CA LEU A 340 24.78 1.77 -4.33
C LEU A 340 24.38 3.21 -4.68
N SER A 341 23.25 3.41 -5.34
CA SER A 341 22.85 4.72 -5.83
C SER A 341 21.95 5.43 -4.80
N GLY A 342 22.05 6.75 -4.67
CA GLY A 342 21.01 7.52 -3.98
C GLY A 342 19.66 7.33 -4.70
N ILE A 343 19.65 7.64 -6.00
CA ILE A 343 18.51 7.42 -6.89
C ILE A 343 18.97 6.62 -8.11
N ARG A 344 18.22 5.58 -8.48
CA ARG A 344 18.46 4.82 -9.72
C ARG A 344 17.22 4.78 -10.60
N LEU A 345 17.40 5.09 -11.87
CA LEU A 345 16.39 5.01 -12.91
C LEU A 345 16.78 3.91 -13.90
N GLU A 346 15.85 3.01 -14.21
CA GLU A 346 16.03 1.91 -15.14
C GLU A 346 14.82 1.86 -16.08
N ALA A 347 15.01 2.02 -17.40
CA ALA A 347 13.93 1.96 -18.38
C ALA A 347 12.68 2.77 -17.98
N SER A 348 12.87 4.00 -17.52
CA SER A 348 11.79 4.87 -17.03
C SER A 348 11.71 6.15 -17.87
N PHE A 349 10.66 6.94 -17.67
CA PHE A 349 10.43 8.18 -18.44
C PHE A 349 9.67 9.24 -17.63
N GLY A 350 9.83 10.51 -17.98
CA GLY A 350 9.11 11.62 -17.35
C GLY A 350 9.39 11.72 -15.85
N ILE A 351 10.65 11.57 -15.45
CA ILE A 351 11.06 11.60 -14.05
C ILE A 351 11.57 13.00 -13.72
N THR A 352 11.10 13.55 -12.59
CA THR A 352 11.61 14.82 -12.04
C THR A 352 12.31 14.55 -10.72
N ILE A 353 13.57 15.00 -10.61
CA ILE A 353 14.41 14.88 -9.42
C ILE A 353 14.81 16.30 -9.00
N VAL A 354 14.19 16.80 -7.92
CA VAL A 354 14.34 18.21 -7.50
C VAL A 354 14.63 18.39 -6.02
N GLY A 355 15.55 19.28 -5.65
CA GLY A 355 15.69 19.69 -4.24
C GLY A 355 16.22 18.61 -3.30
N ASN A 356 16.71 17.47 -3.81
CA ASN A 356 17.14 16.35 -2.98
C ASN A 356 18.56 16.57 -2.43
N SER A 357 18.80 16.07 -1.22
CA SER A 357 20.14 15.97 -0.63
C SER A 357 20.66 14.54 -0.79
N ILE A 358 21.62 14.36 -1.69
CA ILE A 358 22.15 13.06 -2.10
C ILE A 358 23.60 12.94 -1.65
N VAL A 359 23.82 12.18 -0.57
CA VAL A 359 25.06 12.27 0.22
C VAL A 359 25.68 10.89 0.47
N GLU A 360 26.98 10.75 0.27
CA GLU A 360 27.74 9.56 0.70
C GLU A 360 27.18 8.23 0.14
N ASN A 361 26.60 8.25 -1.06
CA ASN A 361 26.26 7.04 -1.81
C ASN A 361 27.41 6.68 -2.75
N ARG A 362 27.41 5.48 -3.34
CA ARG A 362 28.37 5.16 -4.41
C ARG A 362 28.12 6.08 -5.61
N ASP A 363 26.92 6.06 -6.16
CA ASP A 363 26.53 6.99 -7.22
C ASP A 363 25.41 7.89 -6.67
N GLY A 364 25.44 9.20 -6.91
CA GLY A 364 24.34 10.06 -6.47
C GLY A 364 23.06 9.72 -7.21
N ILE A 365 23.10 9.86 -8.53
CA ILE A 365 22.04 9.41 -9.45
C ILE A 365 22.63 8.44 -10.47
N THR A 366 21.89 7.38 -10.79
CA THR A 366 22.21 6.44 -11.87
C THR A 366 21.06 6.38 -12.87
N LEU A 367 21.34 6.55 -14.16
CA LEU A 367 20.36 6.42 -15.24
C LEU A 367 20.79 5.31 -16.19
N GLU A 368 19.93 4.30 -16.36
CA GLU A 368 20.20 3.14 -17.22
C GLU A 368 19.03 2.94 -18.20
N GLY A 369 19.33 3.05 -19.50
CA GLY A 369 18.36 2.79 -20.57
C GLY A 369 17.07 3.61 -20.49
N GLN A 370 17.14 4.91 -20.21
CA GLN A 370 15.95 5.78 -20.19
C GLN A 370 15.43 6.04 -21.62
N THR A 371 14.16 6.39 -21.75
CA THR A 371 13.59 6.79 -23.05
C THR A 371 13.88 8.25 -23.36
N SER A 372 13.91 8.59 -24.64
CA SER A 372 14.01 9.98 -25.12
C SER A 372 12.64 10.66 -25.33
N SER A 373 11.53 10.01 -24.97
CA SER A 373 10.17 10.53 -25.23
C SER A 373 9.76 11.67 -24.27
N VAL A 374 10.32 11.68 -23.07
CA VAL A 374 10.16 12.76 -22.08
C VAL A 374 11.50 12.89 -21.35
N ALA A 375 12.05 14.10 -21.33
CA ALA A 375 13.33 14.36 -20.67
C ALA A 375 13.26 14.00 -19.18
N THR A 376 14.37 13.51 -18.65
CA THR A 376 14.58 13.42 -17.20
C THR A 376 15.05 14.79 -16.71
N GLU A 377 14.34 15.34 -15.73
CA GLU A 377 14.64 16.65 -15.15
C GLU A 377 15.41 16.47 -13.84
N VAL A 378 16.63 17.00 -13.75
CA VAL A 378 17.48 16.95 -12.56
C VAL A 378 17.92 18.35 -12.20
N HIS A 379 17.29 18.95 -11.19
CA HIS A 379 17.61 20.32 -10.82
C HIS A 379 17.53 20.64 -9.34
N ASP A 380 18.26 21.67 -8.91
CA ASP A 380 18.25 22.17 -7.52
C ASP A 380 18.61 21.10 -6.47
N ASN A 381 19.33 20.03 -6.84
CA ASN A 381 19.76 18.99 -5.91
C ASN A 381 21.15 19.29 -5.33
N LEU A 382 21.37 18.88 -4.10
CA LEU A 382 22.68 18.88 -3.45
C LEU A 382 23.33 17.51 -3.59
N PHE A 383 24.54 17.47 -4.17
CA PHE A 383 25.40 16.30 -4.24
C PHE A 383 26.61 16.49 -3.34
N SER A 384 26.85 15.55 -2.44
CA SER A 384 27.98 15.63 -1.52
C SER A 384 28.62 14.27 -1.28
N ARG A 385 29.94 14.18 -1.51
CA ARG A 385 30.76 12.99 -1.19
C ARG A 385 30.23 11.65 -1.73
N ASN A 386 29.52 11.65 -2.85
CA ASN A 386 29.24 10.41 -3.56
C ASN A 386 30.51 9.97 -4.32
N LEU A 387 30.70 8.68 -4.62
CA LEU A 387 31.82 8.25 -5.49
C LEU A 387 31.69 8.84 -6.92
N ALA A 388 30.47 8.95 -7.45
CA ALA A 388 30.15 9.75 -8.62
C ALA A 388 28.86 10.56 -8.38
N GLY A 389 28.77 11.78 -8.91
CA GLY A 389 27.57 12.60 -8.80
C GLY A 389 26.42 12.01 -9.61
N ILE A 390 26.54 12.01 -10.94
CA ILE A 390 25.58 11.43 -11.87
C ILE A 390 26.29 10.44 -12.79
N ARG A 391 25.83 9.19 -12.78
CA ARG A 391 26.23 8.16 -13.75
C ARG A 391 25.10 7.96 -14.73
N SER A 392 25.43 7.89 -16.02
CA SER A 392 24.45 7.53 -17.03
C SER A 392 25.05 6.55 -18.04
N ASP A 393 24.35 5.45 -18.27
CA ASP A 393 24.60 4.49 -19.33
C ASP A 393 23.29 4.37 -20.13
N ALA A 394 23.18 5.14 -21.23
CA ALA A 394 21.96 5.41 -22.01
C ALA A 394 20.86 6.23 -21.25
N HIS A 395 20.97 7.56 -21.27
CA HIS A 395 20.15 8.49 -20.47
C HIS A 395 18.87 9.03 -21.12
N GLY A 396 18.57 8.73 -22.38
CA GLY A 396 17.54 9.48 -23.10
C GLY A 396 17.86 10.98 -23.10
N ASP A 397 16.84 11.85 -23.19
CA ASP A 397 17.06 13.28 -22.98
C ASP A 397 17.17 13.58 -21.48
N LEU A 398 18.20 14.33 -21.08
CA LEU A 398 18.51 14.66 -19.69
C LEU A 398 18.80 16.16 -19.54
N ASN A 399 18.01 16.80 -18.69
CA ASN A 399 18.12 18.22 -18.37
C ASN A 399 18.69 18.39 -16.97
N ILE A 400 19.84 19.07 -16.87
CA ILE A 400 20.57 19.29 -15.62
C ILE A 400 20.67 20.79 -15.37
N ALA A 401 20.06 21.29 -14.29
CA ALA A 401 20.08 22.71 -13.97
C ALA A 401 20.26 22.99 -12.48
N ARG A 402 21.02 24.03 -12.12
CA ARG A 402 21.09 24.55 -10.73
C ARG A 402 21.39 23.51 -9.62
N ASN A 403 22.08 22.42 -9.94
CA ASN A 403 22.50 21.44 -8.92
C ASN A 403 23.77 21.93 -8.21
N ASP A 404 23.84 21.72 -6.89
CA ASP A 404 25.03 22.03 -6.09
C ASP A 404 25.95 20.80 -6.01
N PHE A 405 27.09 20.90 -6.68
CA PHE A 405 28.16 19.91 -6.65
C PHE A 405 29.38 20.37 -5.83
N SER A 406 29.31 21.48 -5.10
CA SER A 406 30.45 22.08 -4.39
C SER A 406 31.12 21.15 -3.38
N LYS A 407 30.37 20.21 -2.81
CA LYS A 407 30.84 19.19 -1.87
C LYS A 407 30.89 17.79 -2.46
N GLN A 408 30.58 17.64 -3.74
CA GLN A 408 30.69 16.37 -4.45
C GLN A 408 32.17 16.02 -4.64
N TRP A 409 32.53 14.73 -4.51
CA TRP A 409 33.89 14.31 -4.87
C TRP A 409 34.14 14.51 -6.37
N THR A 410 35.41 14.48 -6.76
CA THR A 410 35.92 14.96 -8.06
C THR A 410 35.19 14.43 -9.30
N ARG A 411 34.51 13.29 -9.20
CA ARG A 411 33.72 12.72 -10.29
C ARG A 411 32.29 13.27 -10.29
N LEU A 412 32.08 14.37 -11.03
CA LEU A 412 30.73 14.90 -11.26
C LEU A 412 29.90 13.94 -12.13
N PHE A 413 30.43 13.61 -13.31
CA PHE A 413 29.77 12.71 -14.26
C PHE A 413 30.56 11.42 -14.51
N ALA A 414 29.83 10.33 -14.74
CA ALA A 414 30.37 9.01 -15.03
C ALA A 414 29.55 8.28 -16.09
N GLY A 415 30.09 7.18 -16.64
CA GLY A 415 29.48 6.44 -17.74
C GLY A 415 29.60 7.20 -19.06
N ALA A 416 28.60 7.06 -19.92
CA ALA A 416 28.53 7.69 -21.24
C ALA A 416 28.62 9.23 -21.21
N ILE A 417 28.27 9.87 -20.09
CA ILE A 417 28.26 11.34 -19.94
C ILE A 417 29.54 11.88 -19.28
N ALA A 418 30.55 11.05 -19.03
CA ALA A 418 31.77 11.49 -18.33
C ALA A 418 32.49 12.65 -19.04
N SER A 419 32.53 12.62 -20.38
CA SER A 419 33.16 13.65 -21.22
C SER A 419 32.43 15.00 -21.18
N SER A 420 31.18 15.03 -20.71
CA SER A 420 30.36 16.24 -20.63
C SER A 420 30.74 17.15 -19.45
N THR A 421 31.58 16.68 -18.52
CA THR A 421 31.97 17.41 -17.30
C THR A 421 32.51 18.81 -17.61
N GLY A 422 33.46 18.93 -18.55
CA GLY A 422 34.06 20.23 -18.89
C GLY A 422 33.05 21.22 -19.48
N ARG A 423 32.14 20.74 -20.34
CA ARG A 423 31.05 21.56 -20.90
C ARG A 423 30.08 22.03 -19.82
N TYR A 424 29.76 21.17 -18.86
CA TYR A 424 28.86 21.51 -17.76
C TYR A 424 29.46 22.62 -16.88
N LEU A 425 30.73 22.49 -16.50
CA LEU A 425 31.42 23.52 -15.72
C LEU A 425 31.45 24.86 -16.47
N ALA A 426 31.82 24.85 -17.75
CA ALA A 426 31.81 26.07 -18.58
C ALA A 426 30.41 26.70 -18.69
N SER A 427 29.34 25.90 -18.74
CA SER A 427 27.96 26.42 -18.76
C SER A 427 27.56 27.10 -17.44
N GLN A 428 27.94 26.51 -16.30
CA GLN A 428 27.66 27.08 -14.98
C GLN A 428 28.38 28.40 -14.76
N ASP A 429 29.63 28.50 -15.22
CA ASP A 429 30.42 29.74 -15.14
C ASP A 429 29.85 30.86 -16.02
N ALA A 430 29.24 30.50 -17.15
CA ALA A 430 28.56 31.44 -18.05
C ALA A 430 27.20 31.94 -17.51
N GLY A 431 26.65 31.31 -16.47
CA GLY A 431 25.45 31.77 -15.76
C GLY A 431 24.85 30.70 -14.84
N ARG A 432 24.65 31.02 -13.56
CA ARG A 432 24.12 30.09 -12.53
C ARG A 432 22.75 29.47 -12.83
N ASN A 433 22.00 30.04 -13.78
CA ASN A 433 20.66 29.58 -14.18
C ASN A 433 20.65 28.84 -15.54
N SER A 434 21.80 28.56 -16.15
CA SER A 434 21.84 27.88 -17.44
C SER A 434 21.36 26.43 -17.33
N GLU A 435 20.42 26.04 -18.18
CA GLU A 435 20.00 24.65 -18.36
C GLU A 435 21.06 23.91 -19.19
N PHE A 436 21.63 22.84 -18.62
CA PHE A 436 22.56 21.96 -19.33
C PHE A 436 21.82 20.75 -19.86
N VAL A 437 21.57 20.75 -21.17
CA VAL A 437 20.83 19.70 -21.87
C VAL A 437 21.80 18.69 -22.48
N LEU A 438 21.58 17.41 -22.16
CA LEU A 438 22.18 16.27 -22.82
C LEU A 438 21.10 15.55 -23.62
N LYS A 439 21.28 15.51 -24.95
CA LYS A 439 20.41 14.74 -25.84
C LYS A 439 20.88 13.29 -25.88
N GLY A 440 19.95 12.37 -25.72
CA GLY A 440 20.26 10.95 -25.77
C GLY A 440 20.62 10.51 -27.19
N GLU A 441 21.65 9.69 -27.33
CA GLU A 441 21.90 8.99 -28.60
C GLU A 441 20.75 8.02 -28.84
N ALA A 442 20.08 8.16 -29.99
CA ALA A 442 18.84 7.47 -30.34
C ALA A 442 19.01 5.94 -30.50
N LYS A 443 19.19 5.23 -29.40
CA LYS A 443 18.66 3.88 -29.24
C LYS A 443 17.51 4.01 -28.26
N THR A 444 16.32 4.20 -28.80
CA THR A 444 15.08 4.19 -28.01
C THR A 444 15.08 2.95 -27.15
N ALA A 445 15.30 3.12 -25.85
CA ALA A 445 14.94 2.09 -24.91
C ALA A 445 13.45 1.80 -25.15
N SER A 446 13.13 0.58 -25.55
CA SER A 446 11.75 0.15 -25.74
C SER A 446 11.15 -0.06 -24.37
N VAL A 447 10.74 1.04 -23.73
CA VAL A 447 9.74 0.93 -22.68
C VAL A 447 8.52 0.32 -23.35
N GLN A 448 8.21 -0.92 -23.03
CA GLN A 448 7.01 -1.59 -23.50
C GLN A 448 5.84 -0.81 -22.90
N LEU A 449 5.31 0.17 -23.62
CA LEU A 449 4.16 0.97 -23.16
C LEU A 449 2.96 0.08 -22.80
N ALA A 450 2.89 -1.14 -23.35
CA ALA A 450 1.95 -2.19 -22.98
C ALA A 450 2.02 -2.63 -21.50
N SER A 451 3.14 -2.40 -20.79
CA SER A 451 3.25 -2.69 -19.36
C SER A 451 2.59 -1.61 -18.49
N PHE A 452 2.09 -0.51 -19.05
CA PHE A 452 1.48 0.60 -18.32
C PHE A 452 -0.04 0.62 -18.52
N SER A 453 -0.77 1.16 -17.55
CA SER A 453 -2.21 1.40 -17.73
C SER A 453 -2.44 2.57 -18.68
N ALA A 454 -3.39 2.44 -19.61
CA ALA A 454 -3.72 3.49 -20.57
C ALA A 454 -4.18 4.78 -19.87
N PHE A 455 -4.95 4.65 -18.78
CA PHE A 455 -5.39 5.77 -17.96
C PHE A 455 -4.24 6.46 -17.24
N GLY A 456 -3.30 5.71 -16.66
CA GLY A 456 -2.12 6.27 -16.00
C GLY A 456 -1.19 7.01 -16.97
N LEU A 457 -1.04 6.48 -18.19
CA LEU A 457 -0.31 7.17 -19.27
C LEU A 457 -1.01 8.45 -19.71
N ALA A 458 -2.34 8.46 -19.84
CA ALA A 458 -3.10 9.66 -20.21
C ALA A 458 -3.01 10.77 -19.13
N ASP A 459 -3.08 10.40 -17.86
CA ASP A 459 -2.89 11.34 -16.74
C ASP A 459 -1.43 11.87 -16.68
N CYS A 460 -0.47 11.09 -17.16
CA CYS A 460 0.90 11.53 -17.29
C CYS A 460 1.11 12.54 -18.43
N THR A 461 0.50 12.30 -19.60
CA THR A 461 0.69 13.14 -20.80
C THR A 461 -0.15 14.41 -20.79
N SER A 462 -1.26 14.44 -20.03
CA SER A 462 -2.13 15.62 -19.89
C SER A 462 -1.57 16.75 -19.02
N LYS A 463 -0.43 16.51 -18.32
CA LYS A 463 0.30 17.53 -17.54
C LYS A 463 1.46 18.20 -18.31
N LYS A 464 1.54 18.00 -19.63
CA LYS A 464 2.52 18.69 -20.48
C LYS A 464 2.09 20.10 -20.85
#